data_AF-A0A2V4BAE4-F1
#
_entry.id   AF-A0A2V4BAE4-F1
#
_cell.length_a   1.000
_cell.length_b   1.000
_cell.length_c   1.000
_cell.angle_alpha   90.00
_cell.angle_beta   90.00
_cell.angle_gamma   90.00
#
_symmetry.space_group_name_H-M   'P 1'
#
loop_
_entity.id
_entity.type
_entity.pdbx_description
1 polymer ?
#
loop_
_entity_poly.entity_id
_entity_poly.type
_entity_poly.pdbx_seq_one_letter_code
_entity_poly.pdbx_strand_id
1 'polypeptide(L)'
;MSLTEQLLRPMLASSAARPLVTHYDDATGSRIELSVATTANWAAKTANWLVEEFDVEPGDEVAVDLPAHWQTAGVLLGAWWCGAHVVADPAGARVAFTGPEGTPGKAEATAIVALDPLGRGLGAPPSGGALDYLSEARLAGDDFSPLLPIDGGTPALLGTTVDDLLATARERATALGIGAGDRVLSTRAWSLPDGVLDALLAPLAAGASLVQVTNADPARLDAHRTTERTTVDLVS
;
A
#
# COMPACT_ATOMS: atom_id res chain seq x y z
N MET A 1 -1.48 17.09 7.41
CA MET A 1 -0.43 16.27 6.73
C MET A 1 -1.11 14.98 6.32
N SER A 2 -0.85 14.47 5.12
CA SER A 2 -1.44 13.20 4.69
C SER A 2 -1.01 12.04 5.58
N LEU A 3 -1.78 10.94 5.59
CA LEU A 3 -1.42 9.74 6.36
C LEU A 3 -0.03 9.23 5.95
N THR A 4 0.24 9.14 4.65
CA THR A 4 1.52 8.66 4.11
C THR A 4 2.70 9.52 4.53
N GLU A 5 2.55 10.85 4.51
CA GLU A 5 3.62 11.73 4.98
C GLU A 5 3.90 11.50 6.48
N GLN A 6 2.85 11.35 7.29
CA GLN A 6 2.99 11.08 8.73
C GLN A 6 3.68 9.73 9.03
N LEU A 7 3.45 8.71 8.19
CA LEU A 7 4.08 7.39 8.31
C LEU A 7 5.52 7.37 7.81
N LEU A 8 5.78 7.89 6.60
CA LEU A 8 7.06 7.71 5.91
C LEU A 8 8.09 8.77 6.24
N ARG A 9 7.69 10.02 6.54
CA ARG A 9 8.63 11.12 6.79
C ARG A 9 9.62 10.83 7.92
N PRO A 10 9.23 10.29 9.10
CA PRO A 10 10.17 9.93 10.16
C PRO A 10 11.16 8.83 9.72
N MET A 11 10.71 7.92 8.87
CA MET A 11 11.50 6.78 8.39
C MET A 11 12.51 7.19 7.32
N LEU A 12 12.12 8.09 6.40
CA LEU A 12 13.00 8.70 5.41
C LEU A 12 14.10 9.52 6.09
N ALA A 13 13.75 10.28 7.13
CA ALA A 13 14.71 11.10 7.88
C ALA A 13 15.72 10.26 8.69
N SER A 14 15.32 9.09 9.18
CA SER A 14 16.18 8.22 9.99
C SER A 14 17.05 7.28 9.15
N SER A 15 16.47 6.59 8.16
CA SER A 15 17.23 5.73 7.25
C SER A 15 16.42 5.38 6.00
N ALA A 16 16.62 6.15 4.93
CA ALA A 16 15.94 5.93 3.65
C ALA A 16 16.28 4.57 2.99
N ALA A 17 17.50 4.06 3.22
CA ALA A 17 17.98 2.81 2.62
C ALA A 17 17.56 1.55 3.38
N ARG A 18 17.00 1.66 4.60
CA ARG A 18 16.61 0.47 5.37
C ARG A 18 15.47 -0.28 4.66
N PRO A 19 15.42 -1.61 4.73
CA PRO A 19 14.31 -2.35 4.16
C PRO A 19 13.00 -2.05 4.91
N LEU A 20 11.92 -1.86 4.17
CA LEU A 20 10.60 -1.51 4.68
C LEU A 20 9.57 -2.58 4.40
N VAL A 21 9.39 -2.94 3.13
CA VAL A 21 8.44 -3.98 2.71
C VAL A 21 9.22 -5.09 2.03
N THR A 22 9.24 -6.27 2.64
CA THR A 22 9.63 -7.52 1.99
C THR A 22 8.37 -8.30 1.69
N HIS A 23 8.15 -8.65 0.44
CA HIS A 23 7.02 -9.44 0.00
C HIS A 23 7.50 -10.80 -0.50
N TYR A 24 6.92 -11.85 0.06
CA TYR A 24 7.06 -13.23 -0.37
C TYR A 24 5.75 -13.69 -0.99
N ASP A 25 5.84 -14.50 -2.03
CA ASP A 25 4.75 -15.34 -2.48
C ASP A 25 5.23 -16.79 -2.52
N ASP A 26 4.73 -17.61 -1.60
CA ASP A 26 5.23 -18.97 -1.42
C ASP A 26 4.78 -19.93 -2.54
N ALA A 27 3.66 -19.66 -3.19
CA ALA A 27 3.17 -20.45 -4.33
C ALA A 27 4.06 -20.29 -5.57
N THR A 28 4.54 -19.07 -5.83
CA THR A 28 5.47 -18.77 -6.94
C THR A 28 6.94 -18.86 -6.53
N GLY A 29 7.22 -18.88 -5.22
CA GLY A 29 8.56 -18.83 -4.65
C GLY A 29 9.25 -17.48 -4.82
N SER A 30 8.50 -16.41 -5.06
CA SER A 30 9.08 -15.08 -5.26
C SER A 30 9.41 -14.38 -3.94
N ARG A 31 10.43 -13.53 -3.97
CA ARG A 31 10.84 -12.62 -2.88
C ARG A 31 11.27 -11.29 -3.49
N ILE A 32 10.69 -10.20 -3.02
CA ILE A 32 11.08 -8.84 -3.38
C ILE A 32 11.18 -7.99 -2.13
N GLU A 33 12.15 -7.09 -2.08
CA GLU A 33 12.38 -6.21 -0.94
C GLU A 33 12.50 -4.76 -1.41
N LEU A 34 11.74 -3.89 -0.76
CA LEU A 34 11.72 -2.46 -1.00
C LEU A 34 12.28 -1.75 0.22
N SER A 35 13.21 -0.82 -0.02
CA SER A 35 13.65 0.14 1.00
C SER A 35 12.54 1.15 1.34
N VAL A 36 12.73 1.93 2.41
CA VAL A 36 11.86 3.08 2.70
C VAL A 36 11.82 4.04 1.50
N ALA A 37 12.97 4.36 0.90
CA ALA A 37 13.06 5.22 -0.27
C ALA A 37 12.29 4.63 -1.46
N THR A 38 12.51 3.35 -1.78
CA THR A 38 11.83 2.69 -2.91
C THR A 38 10.32 2.65 -2.72
N THR A 39 9.87 2.40 -1.49
CA THR A 39 8.44 2.41 -1.15
C THR A 39 7.85 3.81 -1.30
N ALA A 40 8.56 4.84 -0.82
CA ALA A 40 8.16 6.23 -0.98
C ALA A 40 8.10 6.66 -2.45
N ASN A 41 9.09 6.30 -3.28
CA ASN A 41 9.07 6.62 -4.71
C ASN A 41 7.85 6.01 -5.41
N TRP A 42 7.49 4.76 -5.10
CA TRP A 42 6.29 4.14 -5.66
C TRP A 42 5.01 4.85 -5.19
N ALA A 43 4.91 5.20 -3.92
CA ALA A 43 3.77 5.97 -3.41
C ALA A 43 3.68 7.36 -4.06
N ALA A 44 4.80 8.05 -4.25
CA ALA A 44 4.86 9.35 -4.92
C ALA A 44 4.43 9.25 -6.39
N LYS A 45 4.88 8.22 -7.10
CA LYS A 45 4.45 7.91 -8.48
C LYS A 45 2.94 7.73 -8.59
N THR A 46 2.36 6.93 -7.70
CA THR A 46 0.91 6.75 -7.65
C THR A 46 0.20 8.06 -7.36
N ALA A 47 0.68 8.84 -6.38
CA ALA A 47 0.04 10.10 -5.99
C ALA A 47 0.08 11.13 -7.12
N ASN A 48 1.22 11.29 -7.79
CA ASN A 48 1.35 12.14 -8.98
C ASN A 48 0.41 11.65 -10.09
N TRP A 49 0.41 10.35 -10.40
CA TRP A 49 -0.46 9.79 -11.44
C TRP A 49 -1.94 10.00 -11.15
N LEU A 50 -2.39 9.83 -9.90
CA LEU A 50 -3.77 10.09 -9.50
C LEU A 50 -4.17 11.56 -9.66
N VAL A 51 -3.28 12.49 -9.28
CA VAL A 51 -3.56 13.93 -9.37
C VAL A 51 -3.47 14.44 -10.80
N GLU A 52 -2.45 14.04 -11.56
CA GLU A 52 -2.15 14.58 -12.88
C GLU A 52 -3.04 14.00 -13.98
N GLU A 53 -3.38 12.71 -13.91
CA GLU A 53 -4.15 12.03 -14.96
C GLU A 53 -5.65 11.94 -14.65
N PHE A 54 -6.04 11.98 -13.37
CA PHE A 54 -7.44 11.79 -12.95
C PHE A 54 -7.99 12.93 -12.08
N ASP A 55 -7.22 14.01 -11.90
CA ASP A 55 -7.62 15.17 -11.10
C ASP A 55 -8.11 14.78 -9.69
N VAL A 56 -7.53 13.74 -9.08
CA VAL A 56 -7.95 13.28 -7.74
C VAL A 56 -7.68 14.36 -6.70
N GLU A 57 -8.75 14.81 -6.05
CA GLU A 57 -8.69 15.79 -4.97
C GLU A 57 -8.75 15.13 -3.58
N PRO A 58 -8.33 15.83 -2.51
CA PRO A 58 -8.47 15.32 -1.15
C PRO A 58 -9.93 14.99 -0.81
N GLY A 59 -10.19 13.75 -0.40
CA GLY A 59 -11.52 13.23 -0.09
C GLY A 59 -12.23 12.56 -1.28
N ASP A 60 -11.70 12.65 -2.50
CA ASP A 60 -12.22 11.87 -3.62
C ASP A 60 -12.04 10.37 -3.38
N GLU A 61 -13.04 9.59 -3.80
CA GLU A 61 -13.01 8.14 -3.62
C GLU A 61 -12.08 7.46 -4.62
N VAL A 62 -11.18 6.63 -4.08
CA VAL A 62 -10.31 5.72 -4.84
C VAL A 62 -10.58 4.31 -4.35
N ALA A 63 -11.12 3.46 -5.21
CA ALA A 63 -11.42 2.09 -4.85
C ALA A 63 -10.18 1.20 -5.00
N VAL A 64 -9.92 0.36 -4.00
CA VAL A 64 -8.77 -0.57 -4.02
C VAL A 64 -9.26 -1.97 -3.71
N ASP A 65 -9.34 -2.80 -4.75
CA ASP A 65 -9.59 -4.24 -4.66
C ASP A 65 -8.34 -5.01 -5.10
N LEU A 66 -7.36 -5.06 -4.19
CA LEU A 66 -6.06 -5.66 -4.43
C LEU A 66 -5.67 -6.60 -3.29
N PRO A 67 -4.98 -7.72 -3.57
CA PRO A 67 -4.42 -8.56 -2.52
C PRO A 67 -3.23 -7.88 -1.83
N ALA A 68 -2.77 -8.47 -0.73
CA ALA A 68 -1.53 -8.07 -0.09
C ALA A 68 -0.36 -8.24 -1.07
N HIS A 69 0.28 -7.15 -1.47
CA HIS A 69 1.38 -7.17 -2.43
C HIS A 69 2.19 -5.88 -2.29
N TRP A 70 3.47 -5.89 -2.64
CA TRP A 70 4.28 -4.67 -2.58
C TRP A 70 3.74 -3.55 -3.49
N GLN A 71 3.15 -3.90 -4.64
CA GLN A 71 2.50 -2.93 -5.54
C GLN A 71 1.26 -2.31 -4.87
N THR A 72 0.47 -3.12 -4.15
CA THR A 72 -0.68 -2.66 -3.37
C THR A 72 -0.25 -1.67 -2.29
N ALA A 73 0.90 -1.87 -1.65
CA ALA A 73 1.43 -0.91 -0.68
C ALA A 73 1.72 0.45 -1.34
N GLY A 74 2.33 0.44 -2.54
CA GLY A 74 2.52 1.65 -3.33
C GLY A 74 1.21 2.36 -3.67
N VAL A 75 0.21 1.61 -4.14
CA VAL A 75 -1.14 2.13 -4.47
C VAL A 75 -1.80 2.79 -3.26
N LEU A 76 -1.90 2.06 -2.14
CA LEU A 76 -2.55 2.55 -0.92
C LEU A 76 -1.84 3.78 -0.35
N LEU A 77 -0.51 3.72 -0.22
CA LEU A 77 0.28 4.84 0.29
C LEU A 77 0.21 6.04 -0.66
N GLY A 78 0.16 5.84 -1.98
CA GLY A 78 -0.01 6.92 -2.92
C GLY A 78 -1.37 7.61 -2.85
N ALA A 79 -2.45 6.81 -2.83
CA ALA A 79 -3.81 7.31 -2.68
C ALA A 79 -3.95 8.14 -1.40
N TRP A 80 -3.44 7.65 -0.27
CA TRP A 80 -3.44 8.43 0.96
C TRP A 80 -2.50 9.64 0.92
N TRP A 81 -1.42 9.63 0.12
CA TRP A 81 -0.50 10.77 0.05
C TRP A 81 -1.15 11.98 -0.62
N CYS A 82 -1.89 11.77 -1.72
CA CYS A 82 -2.68 12.83 -2.35
C CYS A 82 -3.97 13.16 -1.59
N GLY A 83 -4.31 12.39 -0.54
CA GLY A 83 -5.45 12.65 0.33
C GLY A 83 -6.75 12.00 -0.11
N ALA A 84 -6.69 11.01 -1.00
CA ALA A 84 -7.86 10.26 -1.44
C ALA A 84 -8.49 9.44 -0.31
N HIS A 85 -9.80 9.24 -0.41
CA HIS A 85 -10.58 8.36 0.45
C HIS A 85 -10.58 6.95 -0.16
N VAL A 86 -9.82 6.04 0.45
CA VAL A 86 -9.79 4.63 0.01
C VAL A 86 -11.09 3.92 0.37
N VAL A 87 -11.73 3.33 -0.64
CA VAL A 87 -12.99 2.59 -0.52
C VAL A 87 -12.90 1.17 -1.11
N ALA A 88 -13.87 0.32 -0.77
CA ALA A 88 -13.96 -1.04 -1.30
C ALA A 88 -14.89 -1.13 -2.52
N ASP A 89 -15.95 -0.33 -2.56
CA ASP A 89 -16.88 -0.30 -3.70
C ASP A 89 -16.35 0.67 -4.76
N PRO A 90 -16.12 0.21 -6.01
CA PRO A 90 -15.72 1.09 -7.11
C PRO A 90 -16.84 1.98 -7.64
N ALA A 91 -18.10 1.78 -7.24
CA ALA A 91 -19.21 2.59 -7.74
C ALA A 91 -19.07 4.07 -7.32
N GLY A 92 -18.82 4.95 -8.29
CA GLY A 92 -18.68 6.39 -8.05
C GLY A 92 -17.26 6.85 -7.70
N ALA A 93 -16.30 5.93 -7.60
CA ALA A 93 -14.90 6.28 -7.41
C ALA A 93 -14.28 6.91 -8.67
N ARG A 94 -13.33 7.83 -8.48
CA ARG A 94 -12.51 8.42 -9.56
C ARG A 94 -11.71 7.33 -10.27
N VAL A 95 -11.04 6.51 -9.47
CA VAL A 95 -10.18 5.43 -9.97
C VAL A 95 -10.45 4.18 -9.14
N ALA A 96 -10.61 3.05 -9.82
CA ALA A 96 -10.59 1.73 -9.20
C ALA A 96 -9.31 0.99 -9.57
N PHE A 97 -8.52 0.62 -8.56
CA PHE A 97 -7.41 -0.30 -8.70
C PHE A 97 -7.88 -1.73 -8.49
N THR A 98 -7.60 -2.60 -9.46
CA THR A 98 -7.94 -4.03 -9.39
C THR A 98 -6.82 -4.90 -9.94
N GLY A 99 -6.77 -6.17 -9.54
CA GLY A 99 -5.84 -7.14 -10.09
C GLY A 99 -6.17 -7.55 -11.54
N PRO A 100 -5.35 -8.42 -12.18
CA PRO A 100 -5.50 -8.81 -13.59
C PRO A 100 -6.84 -9.46 -13.95
N GLU A 101 -7.48 -10.13 -12.98
CA GLU A 101 -8.78 -10.79 -13.14
C GLU A 101 -9.98 -9.84 -12.87
N GLY A 102 -9.70 -8.56 -12.59
CA GLY A 102 -10.71 -7.56 -12.30
C GLY A 102 -11.60 -7.21 -13.48
N THR A 103 -12.86 -6.84 -13.20
CA THR A 103 -13.79 -6.37 -14.24
C THR A 103 -13.86 -4.83 -14.24
N PRO A 104 -13.48 -4.17 -15.35
CA PRO A 104 -13.60 -2.72 -15.48
C PRO A 104 -15.04 -2.21 -15.51
N GLY A 105 -15.21 -0.90 -15.27
CA GLY A 105 -16.42 -0.16 -15.66
C GLY A 105 -17.40 0.21 -14.55
N LYS A 106 -17.00 0.13 -13.27
CA LYS A 106 -17.81 0.64 -12.13
C LYS A 106 -17.36 2.01 -11.62
N ALA A 107 -16.08 2.32 -11.76
CA ALA A 107 -15.47 3.63 -11.49
C ALA A 107 -15.33 4.45 -12.78
N GLU A 108 -15.01 5.74 -12.66
CA GLU A 108 -14.75 6.62 -13.81
C GLU A 108 -13.54 6.13 -14.63
N ALA A 109 -12.48 5.70 -13.96
CA ALA A 109 -11.34 5.00 -14.55
C ALA A 109 -11.03 3.69 -13.84
N THR A 110 -10.51 2.70 -14.57
CA THR A 110 -10.05 1.42 -14.00
C THR A 110 -8.56 1.22 -14.28
N ALA A 111 -7.80 0.98 -13.23
CA ALA A 111 -6.37 0.75 -13.24
C ALA A 111 -6.09 -0.72 -12.90
N ILE A 112 -5.54 -1.47 -13.85
CA ILE A 112 -5.15 -2.86 -13.63
C ILE A 112 -3.73 -2.91 -13.07
N VAL A 113 -3.58 -3.50 -11.90
CA VAL A 113 -2.30 -3.73 -11.24
C VAL A 113 -1.83 -5.14 -11.62
N ALA A 114 -0.70 -5.24 -12.32
CA ALA A 114 -0.21 -6.50 -12.85
C ALA A 114 0.19 -7.53 -11.77
N LEU A 115 0.58 -7.05 -10.58
CA LEU A 115 1.04 -7.88 -9.45
C LEU A 115 2.25 -8.78 -9.79
N ASP A 116 3.03 -8.42 -10.81
CA ASP A 116 4.30 -9.09 -11.12
C ASP A 116 5.33 -8.78 -10.01
N PRO A 117 6.01 -9.80 -9.46
CA PRO A 117 6.92 -9.61 -8.33
C PRO A 117 8.14 -8.74 -8.68
N LEU A 118 8.51 -8.64 -9.97
CA LEU A 118 9.61 -7.81 -10.47
C LEU A 118 9.14 -6.45 -11.00
N GLY A 119 7.84 -6.14 -10.84
CA GLY A 119 7.25 -4.85 -11.22
C GLY A 119 7.07 -4.68 -12.72
N ARG A 120 6.94 -5.78 -13.48
CA ARG A 120 6.52 -5.68 -14.88
C ARG A 120 5.04 -5.26 -14.96
N GLY A 121 4.73 -4.44 -15.96
CA GLY A 121 3.35 -4.16 -16.34
C GLY A 121 2.69 -5.36 -16.99
N LEU A 122 1.49 -5.17 -17.52
CA LEU A 122 0.75 -6.21 -18.22
C LEU A 122 1.46 -6.61 -19.51
N GLY A 123 1.41 -7.90 -19.84
CA GLY A 123 1.99 -8.43 -21.09
C GLY A 123 1.22 -8.03 -22.35
N ALA A 124 -0.01 -7.53 -22.19
CA ALA A 124 -0.86 -7.03 -23.26
C ALA A 124 -1.73 -5.87 -22.71
N PRO A 125 -2.21 -4.96 -23.57
CA PRO A 125 -3.13 -3.90 -23.14
C PRO A 125 -4.37 -4.49 -22.46
N PRO A 126 -4.79 -3.93 -21.32
CA PRO A 126 -5.99 -4.41 -20.63
C PRO A 126 -7.25 -4.11 -21.46
N SER A 127 -8.26 -4.96 -21.27
CA SER A 127 -9.53 -4.82 -21.98
C SER A 127 -10.44 -3.75 -21.36
N GLY A 128 -11.50 -3.35 -22.07
CA GLY A 128 -12.55 -2.49 -21.51
C GLY A 128 -12.14 -1.05 -21.24
N GLY A 129 -11.08 -0.55 -21.89
CA GLY A 129 -10.59 0.81 -21.69
C GLY A 129 -9.88 1.05 -20.35
N ALA A 130 -9.55 -0.03 -19.64
CA ALA A 130 -8.73 0.06 -18.43
C ALA A 130 -7.27 0.42 -18.77
N LEU A 131 -6.49 0.70 -17.73
CA LEU A 131 -5.13 1.21 -17.83
C LEU A 131 -4.15 0.20 -17.21
N ASP A 132 -2.95 0.09 -17.76
CA ASP A 132 -1.87 -0.66 -17.12
C ASP A 132 -1.16 0.25 -16.11
N TYR A 133 -1.57 0.14 -14.85
CA TYR A 133 -1.08 1.00 -13.78
C TYR A 133 0.45 1.02 -13.67
N LEU A 134 1.11 -0.15 -13.80
CA LEU A 134 2.56 -0.25 -13.62
C LEU A 134 3.33 0.43 -14.75
N SER A 135 2.78 0.41 -15.96
CA SER A 135 3.38 1.07 -17.11
C SER A 135 3.22 2.58 -17.02
N GLU A 136 2.06 3.06 -16.56
CA GLU A 136 1.78 4.50 -16.48
C GLU A 136 2.41 5.17 -15.26
N ALA A 137 2.18 4.65 -14.05
CA ALA A 137 2.70 5.26 -12.82
C ALA A 137 4.23 5.32 -12.82
N ARG A 138 4.91 4.43 -13.54
CA ARG A 138 6.37 4.48 -13.69
C ARG A 138 6.88 5.77 -14.33
N LEU A 139 6.07 6.40 -15.19
CA LEU A 139 6.39 7.66 -15.86
C LEU A 139 6.21 8.88 -14.96
N ALA A 140 5.41 8.77 -13.90
CA ALA A 140 5.17 9.83 -12.94
C ALA A 140 6.41 10.11 -12.06
N GLY A 141 6.44 11.28 -11.41
CA GLY A 141 7.55 11.71 -10.56
C GLY A 141 7.78 10.82 -9.33
N ASP A 142 9.04 10.73 -8.89
CA ASP A 142 9.47 9.97 -7.70
C ASP A 142 9.35 10.78 -6.39
N ASP A 143 8.96 12.05 -6.47
CA ASP A 143 8.70 12.94 -5.34
C ASP A 143 7.27 13.48 -5.45
N PHE A 144 6.60 13.64 -4.31
CA PHE A 144 5.23 14.15 -4.28
C PHE A 144 5.04 15.10 -3.09
N SER A 145 4.45 16.25 -3.38
CA SER A 145 4.01 17.22 -2.37
C SER A 145 2.62 17.72 -2.77
N PRO A 146 1.60 17.55 -1.92
CA PRO A 146 0.27 18.02 -2.24
C PRO A 146 0.26 19.56 -2.32
N LEU A 147 -0.45 20.10 -3.32
CA LEU A 147 -0.51 21.55 -3.56
C LEU A 147 -1.07 22.31 -2.36
N LEU A 148 -2.01 21.70 -1.64
CA LEU A 148 -2.57 22.20 -0.39
C LEU A 148 -2.35 21.16 0.71
N PRO A 149 -2.18 21.59 1.97
CA PRO A 149 -2.12 20.65 3.10
C PRO A 149 -3.40 19.80 3.17
N ILE A 150 -3.23 18.48 3.34
CA ILE A 150 -4.34 17.56 3.63
C ILE A 150 -4.76 17.74 5.09
N ASP A 151 -6.03 18.04 5.32
CA ASP A 151 -6.62 18.21 6.65
C ASP A 151 -6.74 16.86 7.38
N GLY A 152 -6.57 16.87 8.70
CA GLY A 152 -6.65 15.66 9.51
C GLY A 152 -8.05 15.02 9.50
N GLY A 153 -9.09 15.83 9.28
CA GLY A 153 -10.49 15.41 9.16
C GLY A 153 -10.88 14.92 7.77
N THR A 154 -9.98 14.94 6.77
CA THR A 154 -10.26 14.39 5.44
C THR A 154 -10.50 12.87 5.55
N PRO A 155 -11.56 12.32 4.92
CA PRO A 155 -11.78 10.87 4.87
C PRO A 155 -10.61 10.14 4.19
N ALA A 156 -10.11 9.07 4.82
CA ALA A 156 -8.93 8.32 4.36
C ALA A 156 -9.22 6.84 4.07
N LEU A 157 -10.01 6.17 4.91
CA LEU A 157 -10.34 4.75 4.72
C LEU A 157 -11.75 4.45 5.22
N LEU A 158 -12.65 4.09 4.30
CA LEU A 158 -14.04 3.69 4.60
C LEU A 158 -14.75 4.65 5.58
N GLY A 159 -14.55 5.96 5.41
CA GLY A 159 -15.15 7.02 6.23
C GLY A 159 -14.36 7.39 7.48
N THR A 160 -13.29 6.66 7.81
CA THR A 160 -12.36 7.03 8.89
C THR A 160 -11.47 8.17 8.41
N THR A 161 -11.29 9.20 9.24
CA THR A 161 -10.45 10.37 8.92
C THR A 161 -8.96 10.03 8.96
N VAL A 162 -8.11 10.88 8.37
CA VAL A 162 -6.64 10.73 8.43
C VAL A 162 -6.14 10.63 9.88
N ASP A 163 -6.60 11.53 10.76
CA ASP A 163 -6.15 11.58 12.15
C ASP A 163 -6.64 10.36 12.96
N ASP A 164 -7.91 9.98 12.79
CA ASP A 164 -8.48 8.81 13.49
C ASP A 164 -7.82 7.51 13.00
N LEU A 165 -7.55 7.40 11.70
CA LEU A 165 -6.91 6.23 11.13
C LEU A 165 -5.48 6.07 11.64
N LEU A 166 -4.71 7.17 11.74
CA LEU A 166 -3.37 7.15 12.29
C LEU A 166 -3.37 6.81 13.79
N ALA A 167 -4.30 7.39 14.56
CA ALA A 167 -4.46 7.06 15.98
C ALA A 167 -4.77 5.57 16.16
N THR A 168 -5.73 5.06 15.40
CA THR A 168 -6.11 3.65 15.41
C THR A 168 -4.94 2.75 15.01
N ALA A 169 -4.16 3.10 13.97
CA ALA A 169 -3.01 2.31 13.56
C ALA A 169 -1.95 2.19 14.68
N ARG A 170 -1.72 3.26 15.46
CA ARG A 170 -0.81 3.24 16.62
C ARG A 170 -1.33 2.39 17.77
N GLU A 171 -2.64 2.47 18.04
CA GLU A 171 -3.30 1.63 19.04
C GLU A 171 -3.22 0.15 18.65
N ARG A 172 -3.48 -0.17 17.38
CA ARG A 172 -3.34 -1.53 16.84
C ARG A 172 -1.91 -2.02 16.92
N ALA A 173 -0.91 -1.19 16.60
CA ALA A 173 0.49 -1.56 16.76
C ALA A 173 0.80 -1.96 18.22
N THR A 174 0.33 -1.16 19.18
CA THR A 174 0.49 -1.45 20.61
C THR A 174 -0.20 -2.76 21.01
N ALA A 175 -1.45 -2.95 20.58
CA ALA A 175 -2.24 -4.14 20.88
C ALA A 175 -1.64 -5.43 20.28
N LEU A 176 -0.99 -5.31 19.12
CA LEU A 176 -0.29 -6.40 18.44
C LEU A 176 1.15 -6.59 18.91
N GLY A 177 1.62 -5.77 19.86
CA GLY A 177 2.99 -5.86 20.40
C GLY A 177 4.07 -5.41 19.43
N ILE A 178 3.75 -4.54 18.47
CA ILE A 178 4.68 -4.01 17.47
C ILE A 178 5.30 -2.72 17.98
N GLY A 179 6.62 -2.71 18.09
CA GLY A 179 7.44 -1.57 18.47
C GLY A 179 8.29 -1.00 17.34
N ALA A 180 8.92 0.13 17.60
CA ALA A 180 9.84 0.77 16.67
C ALA A 180 11.05 -0.12 16.38
N GLY A 181 11.37 -0.28 15.10
CA GLY A 181 12.48 -1.11 14.64
C GLY A 181 12.18 -2.62 14.53
N ASP A 182 10.96 -3.05 14.89
CA ASP A 182 10.56 -4.44 14.68
C ASP A 182 10.55 -4.84 13.20
N ARG A 183 10.72 -6.13 12.97
CA ARG A 183 10.60 -6.78 11.66
C ARG A 183 9.41 -7.72 11.76
N VAL A 184 8.26 -7.27 11.29
CA VAL A 184 6.97 -7.94 11.46
C VAL A 184 6.74 -8.93 10.33
N LEU A 185 6.65 -10.22 10.61
CA LEU A 185 6.18 -11.22 9.65
C LEU A 185 4.65 -11.24 9.67
N SER A 186 4.00 -11.19 8.50
CA SER A 186 2.54 -11.24 8.39
C SER A 186 2.10 -12.20 7.29
N THR A 187 1.12 -13.06 7.58
CA THR A 187 0.39 -13.85 6.57
C THR A 187 -1.05 -13.34 6.38
N ARG A 188 -1.44 -12.31 7.12
CA ARG A 188 -2.80 -11.75 7.06
C ARG A 188 -3.08 -11.14 5.70
N ALA A 189 -4.29 -11.35 5.20
CA ALA A 189 -4.79 -10.67 4.02
C ALA A 189 -5.00 -9.17 4.31
N TRP A 190 -4.84 -8.34 3.29
CA TRP A 190 -5.07 -6.89 3.36
C TRP A 190 -6.52 -6.54 2.97
N SER A 191 -7.49 -7.27 3.54
CA SER A 191 -8.90 -6.94 3.42
C SER A 191 -9.22 -5.64 4.15
N LEU A 192 -10.03 -4.76 3.54
CA LEU A 192 -10.42 -3.51 4.19
C LEU A 192 -11.56 -3.72 5.21
N PRO A 193 -11.56 -2.99 6.34
CA PRO A 193 -10.48 -2.12 6.82
C PRO A 193 -9.40 -2.89 7.61
N ASP A 194 -9.79 -3.90 8.39
CA ASP A 194 -8.99 -4.43 9.50
C ASP A 194 -7.68 -5.09 9.06
N GLY A 195 -7.66 -5.75 7.89
CA GLY A 195 -6.48 -6.43 7.37
C GLY A 195 -5.37 -5.44 6.99
N VAL A 196 -5.72 -4.35 6.31
CA VAL A 196 -4.78 -3.26 5.99
C VAL A 196 -4.32 -2.54 7.25
N LEU A 197 -5.24 -2.30 8.18
CA LEU A 197 -4.93 -1.63 9.44
C LEU A 197 -3.90 -2.41 10.26
N ASP A 198 -4.12 -3.72 10.44
CA ASP A 198 -3.26 -4.58 11.25
C ASP A 198 -1.95 -4.96 10.56
N ALA A 199 -2.00 -5.31 9.28
CA ALA A 199 -0.87 -5.92 8.60
C ALA A 199 0.03 -4.91 7.87
N LEU A 200 -0.48 -3.72 7.55
CA LEU A 200 0.30 -2.67 6.85
C LEU A 200 0.43 -1.41 7.71
N LEU A 201 -0.67 -0.78 8.11
CA LEU A 201 -0.63 0.52 8.77
C LEU A 201 -0.04 0.46 10.18
N ALA A 202 -0.38 -0.54 10.99
CA ALA A 202 0.15 -0.70 12.34
C ALA A 202 1.69 -0.85 12.36
N PRO A 203 2.32 -1.73 11.57
CA PRO A 203 3.78 -1.77 11.43
C PRO A 203 4.39 -0.43 11.05
N LEU A 204 3.84 0.26 10.04
CA LEU A 204 4.37 1.54 9.58
C LEU A 204 4.22 2.63 10.65
N ALA A 205 3.08 2.67 11.34
CA ALA A 205 2.78 3.65 12.39
C ALA A 205 3.69 3.49 13.62
N ALA A 206 4.15 2.28 13.89
CA ALA A 206 5.17 2.00 14.91
C ALA A 206 6.60 2.34 14.47
N GLY A 207 6.84 2.58 13.18
CA GLY A 207 8.19 2.68 12.61
C GLY A 207 8.88 1.31 12.46
N ALA A 208 8.12 0.22 12.43
CA ALA A 208 8.61 -1.12 12.13
C ALA A 208 8.79 -1.32 10.61
N SER A 209 9.20 -2.53 10.22
CA SER A 209 9.24 -2.98 8.82
C SER A 209 8.41 -4.26 8.67
N LEU A 210 7.89 -4.50 7.48
CA LEU A 210 6.95 -5.57 7.17
C LEU A 210 7.58 -6.63 6.28
N VAL A 211 7.40 -7.88 6.64
CA VAL A 211 7.63 -9.08 5.83
C VAL A 211 6.26 -9.71 5.57
N GLN A 212 5.63 -9.35 4.46
CA GLN A 212 4.34 -9.91 4.07
C GLN A 212 4.55 -11.20 3.26
N VAL A 213 3.93 -12.29 3.69
CA VAL A 213 3.95 -13.58 2.99
C VAL A 213 2.55 -13.87 2.45
N THR A 214 2.39 -13.90 1.13
CA THR A 214 1.18 -14.37 0.47
C THR A 214 1.29 -15.83 0.07
N ASN A 215 0.13 -16.48 -0.07
CA ASN A 215 0.03 -17.90 -0.38
C ASN A 215 0.91 -18.76 0.55
N ALA A 216 0.94 -18.37 1.83
CA ALA A 216 1.92 -18.84 2.80
C ALA A 216 1.91 -20.36 2.95
N ASP A 217 3.09 -20.96 2.86
CA ASP A 217 3.31 -22.36 3.21
C ASP A 217 3.79 -22.43 4.67
N PRO A 218 3.01 -23.01 5.60
CA PRO A 218 3.41 -23.13 7.00
C PRO A 218 4.79 -23.79 7.20
N ALA A 219 5.20 -24.69 6.30
CA ALA A 219 6.49 -25.36 6.38
C ALA A 219 7.67 -24.43 6.05
N ARG A 220 7.43 -23.27 5.43
CA ARG A 220 8.46 -22.30 5.03
C ARG A 220 8.59 -21.11 5.98
N LEU A 221 7.58 -20.88 6.84
CA LEU A 221 7.56 -19.71 7.71
C LEU A 221 8.77 -19.62 8.64
N ASP A 222 9.26 -20.72 9.20
CA ASP A 222 10.46 -20.70 10.06
C ASP A 222 11.73 -20.29 9.30
N ALA A 223 11.83 -20.69 8.03
CA ALA A 223 12.92 -20.26 7.16
C ALA A 223 12.83 -18.76 6.83
N HIS A 224 11.61 -18.23 6.63
CA HIS A 224 11.36 -16.80 6.43
C HIS A 224 11.71 -16.00 7.67
N ARG A 225 11.27 -16.44 8.86
CA ARG A 225 11.63 -15.83 10.15
C ARG A 225 13.14 -15.73 10.34
N THR A 226 13.84 -16.82 10.04
CA THR A 226 15.30 -16.89 10.19
C THR A 226 16.01 -15.96 9.19
N THR A 227 15.62 -16.03 7.92
CA THR A 227 16.22 -15.21 6.84
C THR A 227 16.02 -13.72 7.09
N GLU A 228 14.79 -13.34 7.44
CA GLU A 228 14.41 -11.93 7.61
C GLU A 228 14.69 -11.40 9.01
N ARG A 229 15.01 -12.28 9.97
CA ARG A 229 15.21 -11.98 11.40
C ARG A 229 14.00 -11.27 11.99
N THR A 230 12.82 -11.86 11.79
CA THR A 230 11.56 -11.26 12.27
C THR A 230 11.46 -11.31 13.78
N THR A 231 10.81 -10.30 14.36
CA THR A 231 10.69 -10.11 15.82
C THR A 231 9.26 -10.19 16.31
N VAL A 232 8.29 -9.98 15.42
CA VAL A 232 6.85 -10.04 15.70
C VAL A 232 6.16 -10.80 14.57
N ASP A 233 5.16 -11.62 14.93
CA ASP A 233 4.41 -12.43 13.97
C ASP A 233 2.91 -12.10 14.02
N LEU A 234 2.36 -11.79 12.85
CA LEU A 234 0.94 -11.61 12.57
C LEU A 234 0.48 -12.72 11.63
N VAL A 235 0.44 -13.94 12.15
CA VAL A 235 -0.11 -15.08 11.42
C VAL A 235 -1.61 -15.19 11.67
N SER A 236 -2.36 -15.50 10.62
CA SER A 236 -3.80 -15.82 10.66
C SER A 236 -4.04 -17.25 10.23
#